data_AF-A0A556PUB7-F1
#
_entry.id   AF-A0A556PUB7-F1
#
_cell.length_a   1.000
_cell.length_b   1.000
_cell.length_c   1.000
_cell.angle_alpha   90.00
_cell.angle_beta   90.00
_cell.angle_gamma   90.00
#
_symmetry.space_group_name_H-M   'P 1'
#
loop_
_entity.id
_entity.type
_entity.pdbx_description
1 polymer ?
#
loop_
_entity_poly.entity_id
_entity_poly.type
_entity_poly.pdbx_seq_one_letter_code
_entity_poly.pdbx_strand_id
1 'polypeptide(L)'
;MPFCTFGSIEQSKNIIQLDSILFVNSDTISIKVEKQDRVTKVTSTKMSINRGGKMKLLHKFFDLKQNGHLQSAREEITRLAEEQEKNPSILFEAGLLHKNLEMMPQAITYFNQALELDLSEGIRKNTLFHLGASYRAVGLYDNAKETFEIGMSEFPAANEFYIYFAMVLYNMDDSDLAMEILLTKLLETTDDENILKHQKEFSFYANRLDELFN
;
A
#
# COMPACT_ATOMS: atom_id res chain seq x y z
N MET A 1 55.17 7.98 -24.23
CA MET A 1 54.77 6.58 -23.91
C MET A 1 54.88 6.39 -22.40
N PRO A 2 54.01 5.63 -21.70
CA PRO A 2 52.77 4.93 -22.12
C PRO A 2 51.51 5.62 -21.53
N PHE A 3 50.36 5.70 -22.21
CA PHE A 3 49.29 4.69 -22.40
C PHE A 3 48.83 3.98 -21.12
N CYS A 4 47.63 4.35 -20.64
CA CYS A 4 46.68 3.42 -20.02
C CYS A 4 45.25 3.98 -20.18
N THR A 5 44.53 3.38 -21.12
CA THR A 5 43.09 3.43 -21.31
C THR A 5 42.41 2.46 -20.35
N PHE A 6 41.31 2.89 -19.71
CA PHE A 6 40.22 2.03 -19.25
C PHE A 6 38.94 2.82 -19.60
N GLY A 7 38.02 2.35 -20.45
CA GLY A 7 37.64 0.97 -20.73
C GLY A 7 36.30 0.73 -20.05
N SER A 8 35.23 1.07 -20.77
CA SER A 8 33.84 0.77 -20.43
C SER A 8 33.68 -0.72 -20.19
N ILE A 9 33.03 -1.11 -19.09
CA ILE A 9 32.40 -2.42 -18.98
C ILE A 9 30.93 -2.17 -18.73
N GLU A 10 30.16 -2.47 -19.78
CA GLU A 10 28.72 -2.59 -19.81
C GLU A 10 28.23 -3.40 -18.61
N GLN A 11 27.28 -2.85 -17.86
CA GLN A 11 26.44 -3.65 -16.98
C GLN A 11 25.60 -4.59 -17.86
N SER A 12 25.94 -5.87 -17.79
CA SER A 12 25.25 -6.95 -18.48
C SER A 12 23.79 -7.03 -18.07
N LYS A 13 22.93 -7.01 -19.09
CA LYS A 13 21.51 -7.38 -19.11
C LYS A 13 21.23 -8.74 -18.46
N ASN A 14 19.98 -8.85 -18.02
CA ASN A 14 19.14 -10.04 -17.80
C ASN A 14 18.86 -10.41 -16.35
N ILE A 15 17.79 -9.83 -15.79
CA ILE A 15 16.81 -10.60 -15.01
C ILE A 15 15.40 -10.12 -15.41
N ILE A 16 14.87 -10.80 -16.42
CA ILE A 16 13.50 -11.28 -16.56
C ILE A 16 12.40 -10.39 -15.96
N GLN A 17 11.69 -9.73 -16.86
CA GLN A 17 10.31 -9.28 -16.72
C GLN A 17 9.41 -10.49 -16.43
N LEU A 18 8.78 -10.53 -15.25
CA LEU A 18 7.55 -11.27 -14.98
C LEU A 18 6.72 -10.48 -13.96
N ASP A 19 5.55 -10.05 -14.40
CA ASP A 19 4.51 -9.44 -13.57
C ASP A 19 4.15 -10.34 -12.38
N SER A 20 4.28 -9.81 -11.16
CA SER A 20 3.44 -10.18 -10.01
C SER A 20 3.78 -9.33 -8.79
N ILE A 21 2.86 -8.43 -8.44
CA ILE A 21 2.55 -7.97 -7.08
C ILE A 21 3.77 -7.54 -6.25
N LEU A 22 4.07 -6.24 -6.31
CA LEU A 22 4.90 -5.55 -5.32
C LEU A 22 4.29 -5.73 -3.92
N PHE A 23 4.77 -6.73 -3.16
CA PHE A 23 4.81 -6.62 -1.71
C PHE A 23 6.01 -5.76 -1.36
N VAL A 24 5.78 -4.48 -1.10
CA VAL A 24 6.75 -3.64 -0.39
C VAL A 24 6.78 -4.14 1.07
N ASN A 25 7.58 -5.17 1.32
CA ASN A 25 8.04 -5.49 2.67
C ASN A 25 9.02 -4.39 3.07
N SER A 26 8.64 -3.52 4.01
CA SER A 26 9.55 -2.58 4.67
C SER A 26 10.46 -3.32 5.65
N ASP A 27 11.39 -4.11 5.12
CA ASP A 27 12.59 -4.55 5.83
C ASP A 27 13.67 -3.45 5.74
N THR A 28 13.40 -2.27 6.30
CA THR A 28 14.46 -1.28 6.53
C THR A 28 15.20 -1.63 7.82
N ILE A 29 16.23 -2.46 7.68
CA ILE A 29 17.28 -2.58 8.70
C ILE A 29 18.03 -1.24 8.72
N SER A 30 17.82 -0.41 9.75
CA SER A 30 18.67 0.75 9.98
C SER A 30 20.05 0.28 10.46
N ILE A 31 21.01 0.18 9.54
CA ILE A 31 22.40 -0.14 9.87
C ILE A 31 23.09 1.15 10.30
N LYS A 32 23.38 1.31 11.60
CA LYS A 32 24.26 2.40 12.06
C LYS A 32 25.71 1.92 11.97
N VAL A 33 26.45 2.47 11.01
CA VAL A 33 27.89 2.23 10.87
C VAL A 33 28.64 3.34 11.61
N GLU A 34 29.14 3.05 12.81
CA GLU A 34 30.12 3.92 13.49
C GLU A 34 31.53 3.51 13.06
N LYS A 35 32.26 4.43 12.43
CA LYS A 35 33.68 4.26 12.12
C LYS A 35 34.51 4.53 13.37
N GLN A 36 35.14 3.50 13.92
CA GLN A 36 36.34 3.64 14.74
C GLN A 36 37.39 2.62 14.28
N ASP A 37 38.64 3.07 14.31
CA ASP A 37 39.78 2.52 13.61
C ASP A 37 39.96 0.99 13.70
N ARG A 38 40.04 0.37 12.51
CA ARG A 38 40.74 -0.89 12.20
C ARG A 38 40.32 -2.21 12.87
N VAL A 39 39.06 -2.42 13.24
CA VAL A 39 38.36 -3.73 13.12
C VAL A 39 36.85 -3.47 13.04
N THR A 40 36.19 -3.83 11.93
CA THR A 40 34.73 -3.79 11.82
C THR A 40 34.10 -4.85 12.71
N LYS A 41 33.66 -4.47 13.92
CA LYS A 41 32.86 -5.34 14.78
C LYS A 41 31.38 -5.13 14.48
N VAL A 42 30.83 -5.97 13.59
CA VAL A 42 29.39 -6.06 13.37
C VAL A 42 28.77 -6.61 14.63
N THR A 43 28.13 -5.76 15.43
CA THR A 43 27.41 -6.19 16.63
C THR A 43 25.92 -6.06 16.32
N SER A 44 25.31 -7.14 15.83
CA SER A 44 23.87 -7.20 15.63
C SER A 44 23.20 -7.30 17.01
N THR A 45 22.60 -6.19 17.45
CA THR A 45 21.70 -6.23 18.59
C THR A 45 20.39 -6.86 18.10
N LYS A 46 20.19 -8.16 18.36
CA LYS A 46 18.90 -8.83 18.16
C LYS A 46 17.88 -8.17 19.09
N MET A 47 17.13 -7.20 18.57
CA MET A 47 15.89 -6.80 19.20
C MET A 47 14.89 -7.94 18.97
N SER A 48 14.70 -8.76 19.99
CA SER A 48 13.77 -9.89 19.98
C SER A 48 12.34 -9.32 19.90
N ILE A 49 11.86 -9.12 18.68
CA ILE A 49 10.43 -8.94 18.46
C ILE A 49 9.84 -10.32 18.70
N ASN A 50 8.89 -10.42 19.63
CA ASN A 50 8.14 -11.63 19.95
C ASN A 50 7.24 -12.04 18.74
N ARG A 51 7.88 -12.42 17.62
CA ARG A 51 7.29 -12.82 16.32
C ARG A 51 7.05 -14.32 16.23
N GLY A 52 7.67 -15.11 17.11
CA GLY A 52 7.67 -16.58 17.04
C GLY A 52 6.30 -17.24 17.27
N GLY A 53 5.42 -16.63 18.08
CA GLY A 53 4.06 -17.13 18.30
C GLY A 53 3.07 -16.72 17.20
N LYS A 54 3.13 -15.45 16.76
CA LYS A 54 2.20 -14.86 15.79
C LYS A 54 2.36 -15.44 14.39
N MET A 55 3.60 -15.69 13.95
CA MET A 55 3.86 -16.31 12.63
C MET A 55 3.49 -17.80 12.59
N LYS A 56 3.48 -18.48 13.75
CA LYS A 56 3.16 -19.91 13.80
C LYS A 56 1.71 -20.19 13.40
N LEU A 57 0.79 -19.29 13.77
CA LEU A 57 -0.63 -19.51 13.53
C LEU A 57 -1.04 -19.27 12.08
N LEU A 58 -0.43 -18.28 11.41
CA LEU A 58 -0.69 -17.99 10.00
C LEU A 58 0.21 -18.77 9.03
N HIS A 59 1.18 -19.55 9.52
CA HIS A 59 2.12 -20.30 8.66
C HIS A 59 1.41 -21.15 7.60
N LYS A 60 0.46 -21.99 8.02
CA LYS A 60 -0.31 -22.85 7.11
C LYS A 60 -1.09 -22.02 6.08
N PHE A 61 -1.71 -20.91 6.51
CA PHE A 61 -2.41 -20.01 5.61
C PHE A 61 -1.48 -19.42 4.55
N PHE A 62 -0.31 -18.91 4.96
CA PHE A 62 0.65 -18.32 4.03
C PHE A 62 1.24 -19.36 3.07
N ASP A 63 1.52 -20.57 3.54
CA ASP A 63 1.97 -21.67 2.67
C ASP A 63 0.91 -21.97 1.60
N LEU A 64 -0.36 -22.11 1.99
CA LEU A 64 -1.45 -22.38 1.04
C LEU A 64 -1.59 -21.25 0.02
N LYS A 65 -1.55 -19.99 0.48
CA LYS A 65 -1.62 -18.79 -0.38
C LYS A 65 -0.46 -18.73 -1.37
N GLN A 66 0.76 -18.98 -0.91
CA GLN A 66 1.97 -18.93 -1.73
C GLN A 66 2.03 -20.04 -2.78
N ASN A 67 1.45 -21.21 -2.47
CA ASN A 67 1.32 -22.32 -3.42
C ASN A 67 0.08 -22.24 -4.33
N GLY A 68 -0.68 -21.13 -4.29
CA GLY A 68 -1.86 -20.92 -5.13
C GLY A 68 -3.10 -21.72 -4.71
N HIS A 69 -3.09 -22.39 -3.56
CA HIS A 69 -4.23 -23.13 -3.02
C HIS A 69 -5.23 -22.17 -2.34
N LEU A 70 -5.77 -21.21 -3.10
CA LEU A 70 -6.55 -20.09 -2.57
C LEU A 70 -7.83 -20.52 -1.84
N GLN A 71 -8.48 -21.58 -2.32
CA GLN A 71 -9.68 -22.14 -1.67
C GLN A 71 -9.36 -22.71 -0.28
N SER A 72 -8.30 -23.52 -0.18
CA SER A 72 -7.84 -24.05 1.11
C SER A 72 -7.30 -22.95 2.02
N ALA A 73 -6.63 -21.94 1.46
CA ALA A 73 -6.20 -20.76 2.22
C ALA A 73 -7.41 -20.01 2.79
N ARG A 74 -8.51 -19.92 2.03
CA ARG A 74 -9.76 -19.31 2.49
C ARG A 74 -10.37 -20.08 3.66
N GLU A 75 -10.49 -21.38 3.53
CA GLU A 75 -11.00 -22.24 4.61
C GLU A 75 -10.14 -22.11 5.88
N GLU A 76 -8.82 -22.10 5.73
CA GLU A 76 -7.91 -21.95 6.85
C GLU A 76 -8.04 -20.57 7.51
N ILE A 77 -8.05 -19.47 6.75
CA ILE A 77 -8.12 -18.13 7.34
C ILE A 77 -9.47 -17.85 7.99
N THR A 78 -10.57 -18.36 7.42
CA THR A 78 -11.90 -18.24 8.02
C THR A 78 -11.97 -18.99 9.34
N ARG A 79 -11.47 -20.23 9.40
CA ARG A 79 -11.36 -21.00 10.65
C ARG A 79 -10.54 -20.25 11.69
N LEU A 80 -9.39 -19.68 11.29
CA LEU A 80 -8.54 -18.90 12.20
C LEU A 80 -9.24 -17.63 12.70
N ALA A 81 -10.02 -16.96 11.85
CA ALA A 81 -10.78 -15.77 12.23
C ALA A 81 -11.88 -16.09 13.26
N GLU A 82 -12.54 -17.24 13.13
CA GLU A 82 -13.52 -17.75 14.12
C GLU A 82 -12.84 -18.17 15.44
N GLU A 83 -11.66 -18.81 15.37
CA GLU A 83 -10.94 -19.24 16.57
C GLU A 83 -10.26 -18.07 17.32
N GLN A 84 -9.97 -16.98 16.62
CA GLN A 84 -9.19 -15.84 17.10
C GLN A 84 -9.82 -14.51 16.69
N GLU A 85 -11.11 -14.33 16.98
CA GLU A 85 -11.91 -13.15 16.59
C GLU A 85 -11.33 -11.80 17.08
N LYS A 86 -10.43 -11.82 18.07
CA LYS A 86 -9.76 -10.62 18.61
C LYS A 86 -8.30 -10.48 18.16
N ASN A 87 -7.90 -11.19 17.10
CA ASN A 87 -6.57 -11.08 16.54
C ASN A 87 -6.59 -10.21 15.28
N PRO A 88 -6.11 -8.95 15.37
CA PRO A 88 -6.20 -8.01 14.27
C PRO A 88 -5.44 -8.45 13.01
N SER A 89 -4.32 -9.17 13.16
CA SER A 89 -3.55 -9.65 12.01
C SER A 89 -4.30 -10.75 11.24
N ILE A 90 -5.06 -11.60 11.93
CA ILE A 90 -5.85 -12.66 11.30
C ILE A 90 -7.03 -12.05 10.55
N LEU A 91 -7.76 -11.13 11.19
CA LEU A 91 -8.87 -10.41 10.55
C LEU A 91 -8.39 -9.62 9.32
N PHE A 92 -7.25 -8.94 9.42
CA PHE A 92 -6.65 -8.23 8.29
C PHE A 92 -6.31 -9.17 7.12
N GLU A 93 -5.65 -10.31 7.38
CA GLU A 93 -5.33 -11.30 6.33
C GLU A 93 -6.59 -11.97 5.76
N ALA A 94 -7.61 -12.20 6.58
CA ALA A 94 -8.92 -12.68 6.13
C ALA A 94 -9.55 -11.68 5.15
N GLY A 95 -9.58 -10.39 5.51
CA GLY A 95 -10.07 -9.32 4.65
C GLY A 95 -9.31 -9.25 3.31
N LEU A 96 -7.98 -9.29 3.36
CA LEU A 96 -7.12 -9.30 2.16
C LEU A 96 -7.40 -10.48 1.24
N LEU A 97 -7.48 -11.70 1.78
CA LEU A 97 -7.72 -12.87 0.95
C LEU A 97 -9.11 -12.80 0.30
N HIS A 98 -10.14 -12.43 1.05
CA HIS A 98 -11.50 -12.32 0.53
C HIS A 98 -11.60 -11.24 -0.54
N LYS A 99 -10.94 -10.09 -0.36
CA LYS A 99 -10.84 -9.05 -1.40
C LYS A 99 -10.17 -9.58 -2.68
N ASN A 100 -9.08 -10.33 -2.55
CA ASN A 100 -8.37 -10.89 -3.70
C ASN A 100 -9.18 -11.99 -4.42
N LEU A 101 -10.14 -12.59 -3.74
CA LEU A 101 -11.11 -13.53 -4.30
C LEU A 101 -12.40 -12.84 -4.78
N GLU A 102 -12.41 -11.50 -4.85
CA GLU A 102 -13.57 -10.68 -5.23
C GLU A 102 -14.80 -10.86 -4.31
N MET A 103 -14.60 -11.42 -3.12
CA MET A 103 -15.60 -11.61 -2.07
C MET A 103 -15.71 -10.33 -1.22
N MET A 104 -16.11 -9.23 -1.86
CA MET A 104 -16.10 -7.89 -1.26
C MET A 104 -16.93 -7.77 0.03
N PRO A 105 -18.16 -8.34 0.13
CA PRO A 105 -18.93 -8.26 1.38
C PRO A 105 -18.20 -8.87 2.58
N GLN A 106 -17.55 -10.02 2.40
CA GLN A 106 -16.76 -10.67 3.45
C GLN A 106 -15.51 -9.86 3.79
N ALA A 107 -14.84 -9.30 2.79
CA ALA A 107 -13.67 -8.43 3.00
C ALA A 107 -14.03 -7.22 3.87
N ILE A 108 -15.14 -6.55 3.57
CA ILE A 108 -15.67 -5.42 4.35
C ILE A 108 -15.92 -5.82 5.81
N THR A 109 -16.57 -6.96 6.05
CA THR A 109 -16.81 -7.46 7.40
C THR A 109 -15.51 -7.63 8.19
N TYR A 110 -14.51 -8.31 7.62
CA TYR A 110 -13.25 -8.55 8.31
C TYR A 110 -12.45 -7.26 8.57
N PHE A 111 -12.43 -6.32 7.62
CA PHE A 111 -11.74 -5.05 7.82
C PHE A 111 -12.41 -4.18 8.90
N ASN A 112 -13.74 -4.14 8.94
CA ASN A 112 -14.45 -3.44 10.02
C ASN A 112 -14.15 -4.05 11.39
N GLN A 113 -14.22 -5.37 11.51
CA GLN A 113 -13.84 -6.08 12.74
C GLN A 113 -12.39 -5.79 13.14
N ALA A 114 -11.46 -5.71 12.18
CA ALA A 114 -10.08 -5.37 12.46
C ALA A 114 -9.93 -3.93 13.00
N LEU A 115 -10.68 -2.97 12.47
CA LEU A 115 -10.65 -1.55 12.89
C LEU A 115 -11.26 -1.31 14.28
N GLU A 116 -12.07 -2.24 14.80
CA GLU A 116 -12.56 -2.23 16.18
C GLU A 116 -11.48 -2.60 17.21
N LEU A 117 -10.34 -3.12 16.76
CA LEU A 117 -9.23 -3.56 17.60
C LEU A 117 -8.07 -2.55 17.59
N ASP A 118 -7.15 -2.73 18.54
CA ASP A 118 -5.89 -1.97 18.55
C ASP A 118 -4.95 -2.49 17.45
N LEU A 119 -4.79 -1.68 16.40
CA LEU A 119 -3.98 -1.97 15.24
C LEU A 119 -2.64 -1.24 15.33
N SER A 120 -1.57 -1.91 14.92
CA SER A 120 -0.34 -1.17 14.62
C SER A 120 -0.61 -0.20 13.46
N GLU A 121 0.09 0.93 13.47
CA GLU A 121 -0.06 2.01 12.49
C GLU A 121 -0.08 1.49 11.03
N GLY A 122 0.86 0.62 10.67
CA GLY A 122 0.92 0.05 9.33
C GLY A 122 -0.25 -0.86 8.97
N ILE A 123 -0.75 -1.66 9.92
CA ILE A 123 -1.95 -2.50 9.67
C ILE A 123 -3.18 -1.60 9.58
N ARG A 124 -3.31 -0.58 10.42
CA ARG A 124 -4.42 0.37 10.38
C ARG A 124 -4.50 1.10 9.05
N LYS A 125 -3.37 1.63 8.57
CA LYS A 125 -3.26 2.29 7.27
C LYS A 125 -3.74 1.40 6.13
N ASN A 126 -3.21 0.17 6.06
CA ASN A 126 -3.59 -0.78 5.01
C ASN A 126 -5.05 -1.24 5.14
N THR A 127 -5.57 -1.38 6.37
CA THR A 127 -6.96 -1.78 6.61
C THR A 127 -7.93 -0.71 6.11
N LEU A 128 -7.70 0.56 6.45
CA LEU A 128 -8.51 1.69 5.94
C LEU A 128 -8.45 1.76 4.42
N PHE A 129 -7.25 1.65 3.84
CA PHE A 129 -7.08 1.69 2.39
C PHE A 129 -7.89 0.58 1.69
N HIS A 130 -7.76 -0.66 2.15
CA HIS A 130 -8.48 -1.78 1.54
C HIS A 130 -9.98 -1.76 1.82
N LEU A 131 -10.41 -1.29 2.99
CA LEU A 131 -11.82 -1.11 3.31
C LEU A 131 -12.48 -0.08 2.39
N GLY A 132 -11.89 1.11 2.25
CA GLY A 132 -12.41 2.15 1.36
C GLY A 132 -12.47 1.68 -0.09
N ALA A 133 -11.43 0.98 -0.56
CA ALA A 133 -11.40 0.42 -1.91
C ALA A 133 -12.49 -0.66 -2.10
N SER A 134 -12.73 -1.50 -1.10
CA SER A 134 -13.80 -2.51 -1.12
C SER A 134 -15.19 -1.88 -1.10
N TYR A 135 -15.43 -0.85 -0.28
CA TYR A 135 -16.69 -0.10 -0.29
C TYR A 135 -16.96 0.52 -1.67
N ARG A 136 -15.95 1.16 -2.26
CA ARG A 136 -16.05 1.74 -3.62
C ARG A 136 -16.40 0.67 -4.66
N ALA A 137 -15.76 -0.50 -4.58
CA ALA A 137 -15.97 -1.59 -5.53
C ALA A 137 -17.41 -2.13 -5.54
N VAL A 138 -18.13 -2.04 -4.41
CA VAL A 138 -19.53 -2.49 -4.29
C VAL A 138 -20.56 -1.36 -4.39
N GLY A 139 -20.13 -0.14 -4.72
CA GLY A 139 -21.03 1.00 -4.88
C GLY A 139 -21.44 1.70 -3.58
N LEU A 140 -20.84 1.35 -2.45
CA LEU A 140 -21.07 2.00 -1.16
C LEU A 140 -20.19 3.26 -1.05
N TYR A 141 -20.47 4.25 -1.89
CA TYR A 141 -19.58 5.41 -2.08
C TYR A 141 -19.47 6.31 -0.85
N ASP A 142 -20.56 6.53 -0.11
CA ASP A 142 -20.52 7.33 1.12
C ASP A 142 -19.58 6.71 2.17
N ASN A 143 -19.65 5.38 2.37
CA ASN A 143 -18.75 4.66 3.27
C ASN A 143 -17.30 4.70 2.77
N ALA A 144 -17.08 4.59 1.45
CA ALA A 144 -15.75 4.70 0.87
C ALA A 144 -15.17 6.10 1.10
N LYS A 145 -15.98 7.14 0.89
CA LYS A 145 -15.62 8.54 1.11
C LYS A 145 -15.18 8.78 2.54
N GLU A 146 -16.03 8.41 3.51
CA GLU A 146 -15.72 8.55 4.95
C GLU A 146 -14.44 7.79 5.34
N THR A 147 -14.30 6.55 4.85
CA THR A 147 -13.12 5.72 5.14
C THR A 147 -11.83 6.39 4.63
N PHE A 148 -11.86 6.97 3.43
CA PHE A 148 -10.70 7.67 2.87
C PHE A 148 -10.46 9.03 3.54
N GLU A 149 -11.48 9.73 4.01
CA GLU A 149 -11.33 10.94 4.84
C GLU A 149 -10.60 10.64 6.15
N ILE A 150 -10.96 9.54 6.83
CA ILE A 150 -10.24 9.04 8.00
C ILE A 150 -8.78 8.72 7.62
N GLY A 151 -8.56 8.01 6.52
CA GLY A 151 -7.23 7.66 6.02
C GLY A 151 -6.35 8.89 5.74
N MET A 152 -6.88 9.93 5.08
CA MET A 152 -6.17 11.18 4.83
C MET A 152 -5.88 11.95 6.13
N SER A 153 -6.79 11.92 7.10
CA SER A 153 -6.60 12.57 8.40
C SER A 153 -5.52 11.88 9.24
N GLU A 154 -5.48 10.55 9.25
CA GLU A 154 -4.53 9.78 10.05
C GLU A 154 -3.16 9.66 9.36
N PHE A 155 -3.15 9.61 8.02
CA PHE A 155 -1.95 9.36 7.20
C PHE A 155 -1.83 10.41 6.09
N PRO A 156 -1.60 11.70 6.41
CA PRO A 156 -1.59 12.78 5.42
C PRO A 156 -0.48 12.66 4.37
N ALA A 157 0.58 11.89 4.63
CA ALA A 157 1.66 11.61 3.68
C ALA A 157 1.35 10.45 2.70
N ALA A 158 0.27 9.70 2.93
CA ALA A 158 -0.11 8.55 2.13
C ALA A 158 -0.97 8.98 0.93
N ASN A 159 -0.31 9.29 -0.18
CA ASN A 159 -0.94 9.76 -1.42
C ASN A 159 -1.99 8.79 -1.98
N GLU A 160 -1.87 7.50 -1.67
CA GLU A 160 -2.84 6.48 -2.08
C GLU A 160 -4.27 6.78 -1.60
N PHE A 161 -4.44 7.45 -0.45
CA PHE A 161 -5.77 7.84 0.04
C PHE A 161 -6.40 8.94 -0.80
N TYR A 162 -5.64 9.98 -1.15
CA TYR A 162 -6.12 11.10 -1.96
C TYR A 162 -6.53 10.63 -3.36
N ILE A 163 -5.73 9.74 -3.97
CA ILE A 163 -6.02 9.19 -5.30
C ILE A 163 -7.33 8.38 -5.28
N TYR A 164 -7.51 7.50 -4.30
CA TYR A 164 -8.73 6.72 -4.21
C TYR A 164 -9.96 7.55 -3.78
N PHE A 165 -9.77 8.57 -2.96
CA PHE A 165 -10.82 9.54 -2.63
C PHE A 165 -11.30 10.27 -3.90
N ALA A 166 -10.41 10.72 -4.77
CA ALA A 166 -10.78 11.29 -6.06
C ALA A 166 -11.56 10.30 -6.95
N MET A 167 -11.20 9.01 -6.95
CA MET A 167 -11.99 7.98 -7.65
C MET A 167 -13.41 7.83 -7.07
N VAL A 168 -13.56 7.95 -5.75
CA VAL A 168 -14.88 7.95 -5.09
C VAL A 168 -15.68 9.19 -5.48
N LEU A 169 -15.07 10.38 -5.45
CA LEU A 169 -15.72 11.64 -5.86
C LEU A 169 -16.21 11.55 -7.31
N TYR A 170 -15.39 11.02 -8.22
CA TYR A 170 -15.82 10.74 -9.59
C TYR A 170 -17.03 9.79 -9.64
N ASN A 171 -17.06 8.73 -8.81
CA ASN A 171 -18.22 7.84 -8.72
C ASN A 171 -19.48 8.51 -8.13
N MET A 172 -19.33 9.67 -7.47
CA MET A 172 -20.39 10.48 -6.89
C MET A 172 -20.73 11.73 -7.73
N ASP A 173 -20.26 11.78 -8.99
CA ASP A 173 -20.43 12.91 -9.92
C ASP A 173 -19.76 14.23 -9.48
N ASP A 174 -18.87 14.21 -8.48
CA ASP A 174 -18.04 15.35 -8.07
C ASP A 174 -16.70 15.34 -8.83
N SER A 175 -16.80 15.44 -10.16
CA SER A 175 -15.66 15.26 -11.06
C SER A 175 -14.67 16.43 -11.02
N ASP A 176 -15.13 17.64 -10.71
CA ASP A 176 -14.27 18.83 -10.62
C ASP A 176 -13.27 18.67 -9.47
N LEU A 177 -13.75 18.35 -8.27
CA LEU A 177 -12.90 18.14 -7.11
C LEU A 177 -12.02 16.90 -7.28
N ALA A 178 -12.55 15.83 -7.90
CA ALA A 178 -11.76 14.65 -8.22
C ALA A 178 -10.53 15.01 -9.08
N MET A 179 -10.74 15.80 -10.13
CA MET A 179 -9.66 16.21 -11.03
C MET A 179 -8.69 17.18 -10.38
N GLU A 180 -9.17 18.10 -9.55
CA GLU A 180 -8.32 19.00 -8.77
C GLU A 180 -7.33 18.21 -7.90
N ILE A 181 -7.84 17.21 -7.18
CA ILE A 181 -7.03 16.36 -6.29
C ILE A 181 -6.00 15.57 -7.10
N LEU A 182 -6.41 14.94 -8.22
CA LEU A 182 -5.51 14.12 -9.03
C LEU A 182 -4.39 14.96 -9.66
N LEU A 183 -4.71 16.13 -10.22
CA LEU A 183 -3.71 17.02 -10.81
C LEU A 183 -2.77 17.59 -9.74
N THR A 184 -3.28 17.96 -8.58
CA THR A 184 -2.45 18.39 -7.46
C THR A 184 -1.48 17.29 -7.03
N LYS A 185 -1.99 16.06 -6.83
CA LYS A 185 -1.16 14.92 -6.42
C LYS A 185 -0.16 14.50 -7.50
N LEU A 186 -0.51 14.61 -8.78
CA LEU A 186 0.41 14.40 -9.89
C LEU A 186 1.57 15.39 -9.81
N LEU A 187 1.31 16.68 -9.65
CA LEU A 187 2.34 17.72 -9.59
C LEU A 187 3.23 17.62 -8.35
N GLU A 188 2.69 17.18 -7.21
CA GLU A 188 3.45 16.96 -5.98
C GLU A 188 4.40 15.75 -6.05
N THR A 189 4.09 14.77 -6.88
CA THR A 189 4.78 13.46 -6.86
C THR A 189 5.58 13.14 -8.11
N THR A 190 5.34 13.84 -9.20
CA THR A 190 6.03 13.60 -10.48
C THR A 190 7.45 14.15 -10.48
N ASP A 191 8.36 13.40 -11.10
CA ASP A 191 9.70 13.82 -11.50
C ASP A 191 9.82 14.02 -13.04
N ASP A 192 8.72 13.89 -13.78
CA ASP A 192 8.67 14.13 -15.23
C ASP A 192 8.87 15.62 -15.56
N GLU A 193 10.03 15.95 -16.10
CA GLU A 193 10.38 17.32 -16.47
C GLU A 193 9.42 17.96 -17.48
N ASN A 194 8.79 17.18 -18.37
CA ASN A 194 7.85 17.71 -19.34
C ASN A 194 6.52 18.08 -18.68
N ILE A 195 6.09 17.32 -17.67
CA ILE A 195 4.93 17.70 -16.85
C ILE A 195 5.26 18.96 -16.04
N LEU A 196 6.44 19.01 -15.39
CA LEU A 196 6.84 20.13 -14.53
C LEU A 196 7.04 21.45 -15.31
N LYS A 197 7.46 21.39 -16.58
CA LYS A 197 7.49 22.58 -17.46
C LYS A 197 6.12 23.27 -17.60
N HIS A 198 5.04 22.49 -17.49
CA HIS A 198 3.66 22.95 -17.61
C HIS A 198 2.92 22.99 -16.25
N GLN A 199 3.65 22.98 -15.13
CA GLN A 199 3.04 22.93 -13.80
C GLN A 199 2.08 24.09 -13.55
N LYS A 200 2.37 25.29 -14.08
CA LYS A 200 1.54 26.49 -13.85
C LYS A 200 0.19 26.34 -14.52
N GLU A 201 0.20 25.81 -15.74
CA GLU A 201 -1.00 25.52 -16.53
C GLU A 201 -1.82 24.43 -15.85
N PHE A 202 -1.20 23.31 -15.45
CA PHE A 202 -1.90 22.24 -14.76
C PHE A 202 -2.48 22.68 -13.42
N SER A 203 -1.75 23.45 -12.61
CA SER A 203 -2.29 24.04 -11.37
C SER A 203 -3.42 25.05 -11.65
N PHE A 204 -3.32 25.82 -12.72
CA PHE A 204 -4.36 26.79 -13.09
C PHE A 204 -5.67 26.11 -13.49
N TYR A 205 -5.60 25.01 -14.25
CA TYR A 205 -6.79 24.31 -14.72
C TYR A 205 -7.36 23.29 -13.71
N ALA A 206 -6.59 22.93 -12.67
CA ALA A 206 -6.96 21.87 -11.72
C ALA A 206 -8.38 22.01 -11.16
N ASN A 207 -8.83 23.24 -10.88
CA ASN A 207 -10.16 23.55 -10.35
C ASN A 207 -11.03 24.36 -11.32
N ARG A 208 -10.70 24.37 -12.61
CA ARG A 208 -11.28 25.26 -13.63
C ARG A 208 -11.47 24.57 -14.98
N LEU A 209 -11.71 23.26 -14.97
CA LEU A 209 -11.81 22.47 -16.21
C LEU A 209 -13.01 22.89 -17.08
N ASP A 210 -14.08 23.36 -16.45
CA ASP A 210 -15.30 23.83 -17.14
C ASP A 210 -15.27 25.32 -17.50
N GLU A 211 -14.23 26.06 -17.12
CA GLU A 211 -14.13 27.49 -17.43
C GLU A 211 -13.71 27.73 -18.90
N LEU A 212 -14.46 28.61 -19.58
CA LEU A 212 -14.16 29.06 -20.93
C LEU A 212 -13.55 30.46 -20.91
N PHE A 213 -12.38 30.61 -21.53
CA PHE A 213 -11.67 31.88 -21.67
C PHE A 213 -11.83 32.42 -23.09
N ASN A 214 -12.58 33.52 -23.24
CA ASN A 214 -12.81 34.22 -24.51
C ASN A 214 -12.06 35.56 -24.56
#